data_AF-A0AAD5J4E1-F1
#
_entry.id   AF-A0AAD5J4E1-F1
#
_cell.length_a   1.000
_cell.length_b   1.000
_cell.length_c   1.000
_cell.angle_alpha   90.00
_cell.angle_beta   90.00
_cell.angle_gamma   90.00
#
_symmetry.space_group_name_H-M   'P 1'
#
loop_
_entity.id
_entity.type
_entity.pdbx_description
1 polymer ?
#
loop_
_entity_poly.entity_id
_entity_poly.type
_entity_poly.pdbx_seq_one_letter_code
_entity_poly.pdbx_strand_id
1 'polypeptide(L)'
;MDKTKMAANLFRQGDSMQTYQAVIDSINGMSLQVDDGDQQEETMPAELLYSYETAISGVSLYSGDALTKPVPVAYSESAGSAASKFCLNGTLNETLVKGKIVVCDGASGNKYEKSENVKQAKGVGMILVNSVGDELSADPHILPTVRVGDTADAAFQAGDLNYPSFAVNFKGGVQNGSLEYTRTVTNVGTPTSSYTVKVEVPNGVLVIVNPKTLSFNKVGQKLSYKVTFVGKSRRSSDSSFGSLSWVYGKYSVRSPIAVTWQQDSPTPLLLFTL
;
A
#
# COMPACT_ATOMS: atom_id res chain seq x y z
N MET A 1 25.81 -6.53 21.64
CA MET A 1 25.04 -5.29 21.78
C MET A 1 25.28 -4.74 23.17
N ASP A 2 26.06 -3.68 23.29
CA ASP A 2 26.37 -3.02 24.56
C ASP A 2 25.26 -2.01 24.92
N LYS A 3 24.64 -2.18 26.08
CA LYS A 3 23.46 -1.43 26.53
C LYS A 3 23.80 -0.08 27.18
N THR A 4 25.07 0.28 27.24
CA THR A 4 25.55 1.37 28.12
C THR A 4 25.70 2.73 27.42
N LYS A 5 25.32 2.87 26.14
CA LYS A 5 25.45 4.12 25.37
C LYS A 5 24.14 4.86 25.05
N MET A 6 22.99 4.39 25.55
CA MET A 6 21.72 5.10 25.39
C MET A 6 21.43 5.95 26.63
N ALA A 7 22.06 7.12 26.72
CA ALA A 7 21.61 8.14 27.64
C ALA A 7 21.67 9.52 26.98
N ALA A 8 20.51 10.17 27.04
CA ALA A 8 20.27 11.60 26.87
C ALA A 8 20.53 12.20 25.48
N ASN A 9 19.46 12.33 24.69
CA ASN A 9 19.07 13.68 24.28
C ASN A 9 17.57 13.78 24.01
N LEU A 10 17.04 14.90 24.51
CA LEU A 10 15.66 15.22 24.75
C LEU A 10 14.87 15.50 23.47
N PHE A 11 13.59 15.16 23.55
CA PHE A 11 12.46 15.69 22.79
C PHE A 11 12.68 17.10 22.23
N ARG A 12 12.75 17.23 20.91
CA ARG A 12 12.32 18.43 20.20
C ARG A 12 11.58 18.08 18.91
N GLN A 13 10.53 18.86 18.71
CA GLN A 13 9.56 18.87 17.62
C GLN A 13 10.28 18.96 16.26
N GLY A 14 10.14 17.95 15.39
CA GLY A 14 10.51 18.08 13.97
C GLY A 14 11.42 17.02 13.32
N ASP A 15 11.72 15.87 13.93
CA ASP A 15 12.85 15.03 13.45
C ASP A 15 12.53 13.58 13.03
N SER A 16 11.45 13.37 12.27
CA SER A 16 11.18 12.05 11.67
C SER A 16 12.27 11.62 10.67
N MET A 17 13.00 12.58 10.08
CA MET A 17 14.03 12.34 9.07
C MET A 17 15.31 11.70 9.65
N GLN A 18 15.73 12.10 10.86
CA GLN A 18 16.93 11.54 11.51
C GLN A 18 16.77 10.08 11.93
N THR A 19 15.54 9.65 12.23
CA THR A 19 15.28 8.26 12.64
C THR A 19 15.44 7.29 11.46
N TYR A 20 15.07 7.72 10.24
CA TYR A 20 15.32 6.94 9.02
C TYR A 20 16.80 6.85 8.68
N GLN A 21 17.52 7.97 8.82
CA GLN A 21 18.96 7.98 8.54
C GLN A 21 19.71 7.08 9.53
N ALA A 22 19.36 7.09 10.81
CA ALA A 22 19.96 6.20 11.81
C ALA A 22 19.71 4.70 11.54
N VAL A 23 18.55 4.33 10.99
CA VAL A 23 18.25 2.94 10.61
C VAL A 23 19.06 2.54 9.36
N ILE A 24 19.15 3.40 8.35
CA ILE A 24 19.95 3.18 7.15
C ILE A 24 21.44 3.11 7.48
N ASP A 25 21.93 3.98 8.36
CA ASP A 25 23.32 4.00 8.80
C ASP A 25 23.67 2.78 9.66
N SER A 26 22.72 2.25 10.43
CA SER A 26 22.88 0.98 11.17
C SER A 26 22.98 -0.23 10.23
N ILE A 27 22.21 -0.23 9.14
CA ILE A 27 22.26 -1.28 8.10
C ILE A 27 23.60 -1.19 7.34
N ASN A 28 24.04 0.01 6.97
CA ASN A 28 25.33 0.23 6.30
C ASN A 28 26.53 -0.02 7.22
N GLY A 29 26.38 0.24 8.52
CA GLY A 29 27.42 0.05 9.54
C GLY A 29 27.73 -1.41 9.88
N MET A 30 26.84 -2.35 9.53
CA MET A 30 27.11 -3.80 9.65
C MET A 30 27.94 -4.36 8.48
N SER A 31 28.17 -3.58 7.42
CA SER A 31 28.84 -4.05 6.19
C SER A 31 30.36 -3.81 6.14
N LEU A 32 30.99 -3.40 7.25
CA LEU A 32 32.43 -3.12 7.33
C LEU A 32 33.14 -3.90 8.45
N GLN A 33 33.00 -5.22 8.45
CA GLN A 33 34.00 -6.11 9.05
C GLN A 33 34.49 -7.04 7.95
N VAL A 34 35.55 -6.58 7.28
CA VAL A 34 36.34 -7.38 6.35
C VAL A 34 37.16 -8.35 7.21
N ASP A 35 36.94 -9.65 7.02
CA ASP A 35 37.92 -10.66 7.42
C ASP A 35 38.35 -11.43 6.17
N ASP A 36 39.65 -11.62 6.07
CA ASP A 36 40.44 -11.93 4.88
C ASP A 36 40.37 -13.44 4.58
N GLY A 37 39.91 -13.86 3.39
CA GLY A 37 40.00 -15.27 3.00
C GLY A 37 39.02 -15.76 1.91
N ASP A 38 39.58 -16.02 0.73
CA ASP A 38 39.09 -16.77 -0.43
C ASP A 38 37.81 -16.32 -1.17
N GLN A 39 38.03 -15.99 -2.45
CA GLN A 39 37.07 -15.48 -3.41
C GLN A 39 36.05 -16.56 -3.82
N GLN A 40 34.83 -16.43 -3.32
CA GLN A 40 33.64 -16.57 -4.15
C GLN A 40 32.92 -15.24 -4.13
N GLU A 41 32.88 -14.56 -5.29
CA GLU A 41 32.05 -13.40 -5.50
C GLU A 41 30.58 -13.87 -5.47
N GLU A 42 30.04 -14.08 -4.27
CA GLU A 42 28.61 -14.23 -4.06
C GLU A 42 27.96 -12.91 -4.47
N THR A 43 27.61 -12.82 -5.76
CA THR A 43 26.85 -11.69 -6.28
C THR A 43 25.57 -11.55 -5.46
N MET A 44 25.49 -10.54 -4.60
CA MET A 44 24.31 -10.28 -3.80
C MET A 44 23.07 -10.25 -4.70
N PRO A 45 21.95 -10.88 -4.28
CA PRO A 45 20.77 -10.95 -5.11
C PRO A 45 20.31 -9.55 -5.50
N ALA A 46 19.91 -9.41 -6.76
CA ALA A 46 19.25 -8.21 -7.24
C ALA A 46 17.87 -8.11 -6.56
N GLU A 47 17.80 -7.31 -5.50
CA GLU A 47 16.59 -7.03 -4.76
C GLU A 47 16.18 -5.57 -5.00
N LEU A 48 14.91 -5.37 -5.35
CA LEU A 48 14.29 -4.05 -5.45
C LEU A 48 13.38 -3.89 -4.24
N LEU A 49 13.66 -2.87 -3.42
CA LEU A 49 12.82 -2.52 -2.28
C LEU A 49 11.78 -1.50 -2.72
N TYR A 50 10.50 -1.79 -2.47
CA TYR A 50 9.44 -0.79 -2.67
C TYR A 50 9.54 0.26 -1.57
N SER A 51 9.98 1.47 -1.91
CA SER A 51 10.10 2.59 -0.95
C SER A 51 8.80 3.37 -0.87
N TYR A 52 8.12 3.36 0.27
CA TYR A 52 6.88 4.11 0.52
C TYR A 52 7.06 5.64 0.37
N GLU A 53 7.08 6.18 -0.85
CA GLU A 53 7.25 7.64 -1.08
C GLU A 53 5.94 8.41 -1.19
N THR A 54 4.81 7.75 -1.37
CA THR A 54 3.49 8.36 -1.16
C THR A 54 3.23 8.44 0.35
N ALA A 55 3.88 9.40 1.02
CA ALA A 55 3.55 9.74 2.39
C ALA A 55 2.20 10.45 2.39
N ILE A 56 1.14 9.72 2.73
CA ILE A 56 -0.19 10.28 2.92
C ILE A 56 -0.16 10.98 4.27
N SER A 57 -0.11 12.31 4.24
CA SER A 57 -0.22 13.12 5.44
C SER A 57 -1.65 13.06 5.97
N GLY A 58 -1.77 12.77 7.25
CA GLY A 58 -3.04 12.74 7.96
C GLY A 58 -2.89 13.26 9.38
N VAL A 59 -4.02 13.40 10.05
CA VAL A 59 -4.10 13.84 11.44
C VAL A 59 -4.50 12.67 12.33
N SER A 60 -3.92 12.59 13.52
CA SER A 60 -4.18 11.52 14.48
C SER A 60 -4.20 12.10 15.89
N LEU A 61 -5.17 11.68 16.69
CA LEU A 61 -5.20 11.90 18.13
C LEU A 61 -5.27 10.54 18.82
N TYR A 62 -4.10 9.96 19.11
CA TYR A 62 -3.97 8.70 19.81
C TYR A 62 -2.82 8.77 20.82
N SER A 63 -3.10 8.39 22.06
CA SER A 63 -2.17 8.50 23.19
C SER A 63 -1.65 7.14 23.69
N GLY A 64 -2.03 6.04 23.06
CA GLY A 64 -1.56 4.70 23.42
C GLY A 64 -0.28 4.29 22.68
N ASP A 65 0.07 3.01 22.79
CA ASP A 65 1.29 2.47 22.18
C ASP A 65 1.27 2.54 20.65
N ALA A 66 2.35 3.07 20.08
CA ALA A 66 2.53 3.11 18.64
C ALA A 66 2.78 1.71 18.06
N LEU A 67 2.35 1.51 16.82
CA LEU A 67 2.71 0.33 16.04
C LEU A 67 4.19 0.43 15.66
N THR A 68 5.06 -0.31 16.35
CA THR A 68 6.52 -0.25 16.14
C THR A 68 7.02 -1.16 15.01
N LYS A 69 6.13 -1.94 14.41
CA LYS A 69 6.45 -2.86 13.31
C LYS A 69 5.47 -2.64 12.15
N PRO A 70 5.91 -2.80 10.89
CA PRO A 70 5.01 -2.82 9.75
C PRO A 70 3.95 -3.92 9.91
N VAL A 71 2.70 -3.58 9.62
CA VAL A 71 1.57 -4.51 9.68
C VAL A 71 0.82 -4.49 8.35
N PRO A 72 0.22 -5.62 7.92
CA PRO A 72 -0.54 -5.66 6.67
C PRO A 72 -1.78 -4.77 6.74
N VAL A 73 -2.29 -4.39 5.57
CA VAL A 73 -3.50 -3.56 5.42
C VAL A 73 -4.65 -4.40 4.85
N ALA A 74 -5.87 -4.14 5.33
CA ALA A 74 -7.11 -4.70 4.79
C ALA A 74 -8.07 -3.58 4.36
N TYR A 75 -8.73 -3.79 3.23
CA TYR A 75 -9.70 -2.87 2.63
C TYR A 75 -10.75 -3.63 1.82
N SER A 76 -12.01 -3.16 1.84
CA SER A 76 -13.10 -3.71 1.00
C SER A 76 -13.15 -5.25 1.07
N GLU A 77 -13.09 -5.97 -0.06
CA GLU A 77 -13.18 -7.42 -0.10
C GLU A 77 -12.08 -8.12 0.73
N SER A 78 -10.89 -7.52 0.83
CA SER A 78 -9.79 -8.08 1.65
C SER A 78 -10.02 -7.93 3.17
N ALA A 79 -11.05 -7.19 3.57
CA ALA A 79 -11.54 -7.09 4.94
C ALA A 79 -12.86 -7.86 5.17
N GLY A 80 -13.48 -8.41 4.11
CA GLY A 80 -14.73 -9.18 4.21
C GLY A 80 -15.53 -9.18 2.91
N SER A 81 -16.07 -8.03 2.52
CA SER A 81 -16.96 -7.82 1.38
C SER A 81 -16.81 -6.39 0.86
N ALA A 82 -17.44 -6.06 -0.27
CA ALA A 82 -17.46 -4.68 -0.77
C ALA A 82 -18.02 -3.66 0.25
N ALA A 83 -18.88 -4.09 1.19
CA ALA A 83 -19.40 -3.24 2.25
C ALA A 83 -18.39 -2.98 3.39
N SER A 84 -17.36 -3.82 3.52
CA SER A 84 -16.32 -3.69 4.54
C SER A 84 -15.50 -2.42 4.39
N LYS A 85 -15.49 -1.79 3.22
CA LYS A 85 -14.87 -0.46 3.00
C LYS A 85 -15.41 0.60 3.96
N PHE A 86 -16.61 0.44 4.50
CA PHE A 86 -17.18 1.39 5.46
C PHE A 86 -16.93 1.01 6.92
N CYS A 87 -16.37 -0.17 7.23
CA CYS A 87 -16.12 -0.60 8.61
C CYS A 87 -17.34 -0.50 9.55
N LEU A 88 -18.52 -0.80 9.01
CA LEU A 88 -19.78 -0.83 9.75
C LEU A 88 -19.91 -2.15 10.52
N ASN A 89 -20.82 -2.17 11.48
CA ASN A 89 -21.08 -3.36 12.28
C ASN A 89 -21.47 -4.54 11.38
N GLY A 90 -20.87 -5.70 11.64
CA GLY A 90 -21.09 -6.94 10.90
C GLY A 90 -20.48 -7.00 9.49
N THR A 91 -19.83 -5.95 8.99
CA THR A 91 -19.23 -5.98 7.64
C THR A 91 -17.80 -6.51 7.62
N LEU A 92 -17.08 -6.48 8.75
CA LEU A 92 -15.69 -6.93 8.83
C LEU A 92 -15.62 -8.43 9.15
N ASN A 93 -14.81 -9.17 8.38
CA ASN A 93 -14.50 -10.57 8.68
C ASN A 93 -13.29 -10.65 9.60
N GLU A 94 -13.50 -11.14 10.83
CA GLU A 94 -12.45 -11.24 11.85
C GLU A 94 -11.20 -11.99 11.36
N THR A 95 -11.37 -13.08 10.61
CA THR A 95 -10.24 -13.88 10.12
C THR A 95 -9.39 -13.09 9.12
N LEU A 96 -10.02 -12.25 8.31
CA LEU A 96 -9.33 -11.44 7.31
C LEU A 96 -8.70 -10.18 7.92
N VAL A 97 -9.25 -9.66 9.01
CA VAL A 97 -8.87 -8.38 9.63
C VAL A 97 -7.88 -8.54 10.79
N LYS A 98 -7.90 -9.68 11.49
CA LYS A 98 -7.07 -9.93 12.67
C LYS A 98 -5.59 -9.58 12.43
N GLY A 99 -5.07 -8.66 13.24
CA GLY A 99 -3.66 -8.25 13.18
C GLY A 99 -3.31 -7.23 12.08
N LYS A 100 -4.30 -6.69 11.36
CA LYS A 100 -4.10 -5.75 10.25
C LYS A 100 -4.57 -4.34 10.59
N ILE A 101 -4.03 -3.35 9.88
CA ILE A 101 -4.63 -2.02 9.79
C ILE A 101 -5.79 -2.08 8.80
N VAL A 102 -6.93 -1.50 9.14
CA VAL A 102 -8.12 -1.47 8.26
C VAL A 102 -8.29 -0.07 7.68
N VAL A 103 -8.45 0.01 6.36
CA VAL A 103 -8.81 1.27 5.68
C VAL A 103 -10.34 1.37 5.65
N CYS A 104 -10.87 2.51 6.09
CA CYS A 104 -12.30 2.79 6.20
C CYS A 104 -12.65 4.10 5.47
N ASP A 105 -13.67 4.08 4.63
CA ASP A 105 -14.23 5.26 3.96
C ASP A 105 -15.09 6.05 4.94
N GLY A 106 -14.98 7.39 4.93
CA GLY A 106 -15.70 8.30 5.81
C GLY A 106 -17.17 8.55 5.44
N ALA A 107 -17.62 8.14 4.24
CA ALA A 107 -18.88 8.60 3.65
C ALA A 107 -20.17 8.06 4.30
N SER A 108 -20.09 7.19 5.31
CA SER A 108 -21.27 6.59 5.96
C SER A 108 -20.94 6.11 7.37
N GLY A 109 -21.87 6.27 8.31
CA GLY A 109 -21.74 5.77 9.69
C GLY A 109 -20.86 6.64 10.60
N ASN A 110 -20.88 6.36 11.89
CA ASN A 110 -20.16 7.14 12.89
C ASN A 110 -18.65 6.80 12.89
N LYS A 111 -17.80 7.84 12.86
CA LYS A 111 -16.33 7.70 12.82
C LYS A 111 -15.77 6.93 14.02
N TYR A 112 -16.31 7.15 15.21
CA TYR A 112 -15.92 6.46 16.44
C TYR A 112 -16.35 4.99 16.41
N GLU A 113 -17.59 4.72 16.01
CA GLU A 113 -18.13 3.37 15.89
C GLU A 113 -17.33 2.52 14.90
N LYS A 114 -16.86 3.11 13.79
CA LYS A 114 -15.94 2.43 12.86
C LYS A 114 -14.68 1.91 13.56
N SER A 115 -14.07 2.73 14.42
CA SER A 115 -12.87 2.32 15.16
C SER A 115 -13.18 1.19 16.16
N GLU A 116 -14.39 1.20 16.74
CA GLU A 116 -14.85 0.14 17.62
C GLU A 116 -15.06 -1.17 16.85
N ASN A 117 -15.72 -1.11 15.69
CA ASN A 117 -15.93 -2.27 14.83
C ASN A 117 -14.60 -2.89 14.36
N VAL A 118 -13.62 -2.07 14.00
CA VAL A 118 -12.27 -2.55 13.65
C VAL A 118 -11.62 -3.26 14.84
N LYS A 119 -11.75 -2.72 16.05
CA LYS A 119 -11.25 -3.35 17.27
C LYS A 119 -11.94 -4.68 17.57
N GLN A 120 -13.26 -4.72 17.44
CA GLN A 120 -14.05 -5.94 17.61
C GLN A 120 -13.63 -7.02 16.60
N ALA A 121 -13.32 -6.63 15.37
CA ALA A 121 -12.77 -7.51 14.32
C ALA A 121 -11.28 -7.85 14.50
N LYS A 122 -10.67 -7.49 15.64
CA LYS A 122 -9.26 -7.74 15.99
C LYS A 122 -8.24 -7.04 15.08
N GLY A 123 -8.64 -5.95 14.43
CA GLY A 123 -7.73 -5.04 13.75
C GLY A 123 -6.85 -4.28 14.75
N VAL A 124 -5.65 -3.91 14.33
CA VAL A 124 -4.63 -3.26 15.19
C VAL A 124 -4.51 -1.75 14.96
N GLY A 125 -5.17 -1.23 13.93
CA GLY A 125 -5.19 0.19 13.62
C GLY A 125 -6.19 0.49 12.51
N MET A 126 -6.44 1.78 12.29
CA MET A 126 -7.41 2.25 11.29
C MET A 126 -6.83 3.40 10.47
N ILE A 127 -7.07 3.39 9.16
CA ILE A 127 -6.88 4.56 8.30
C ILE A 127 -8.28 5.01 7.88
N LEU A 128 -8.68 6.20 8.30
CA LEU A 128 -10.01 6.75 7.99
C LEU A 128 -9.87 7.78 6.87
N VAL A 129 -10.34 7.42 5.68
CA VAL A 129 -10.31 8.27 4.48
C VAL A 129 -11.47 9.25 4.56
N ASN A 130 -11.18 10.55 4.51
CA ASN A 130 -12.23 11.56 4.61
C ASN A 130 -13.18 11.53 3.41
N SER A 131 -14.39 12.04 3.60
CA SER A 131 -15.30 12.30 2.48
C SER A 131 -15.05 13.66 1.88
N VAL A 132 -15.39 13.83 0.60
CA VAL A 132 -15.35 15.11 -0.11
C VAL A 132 -16.04 16.19 0.73
N GLY A 133 -15.31 17.26 1.07
CA GLY A 133 -15.83 18.42 1.82
C GLY A 133 -15.84 18.29 3.35
N ASP A 134 -15.34 17.19 3.91
CA ASP A 134 -15.16 17.03 5.37
C ASP A 134 -13.81 17.63 5.82
N GLU A 135 -13.78 18.26 6.99
CA GLU A 135 -12.57 18.87 7.55
C GLU A 135 -11.69 17.79 8.21
N LEU A 136 -10.37 17.93 8.07
CA LEU A 136 -9.41 17.07 8.76
C LEU A 136 -9.25 17.50 10.22
N SER A 137 -10.01 16.86 11.10
CA SER A 137 -9.89 16.99 12.55
C SER A 137 -9.18 15.77 13.16
N ALA A 138 -8.34 15.99 14.16
CA ALA A 138 -7.71 14.93 14.93
C ALA A 138 -8.68 14.42 16.00
N ASP A 139 -9.63 13.57 15.60
CA ASP A 139 -10.61 13.00 16.52
C ASP A 139 -10.04 11.78 17.26
N PRO A 140 -10.38 11.58 18.55
CA PRO A 140 -9.90 10.43 19.31
C PRO A 140 -10.56 9.13 18.85
N HIS A 141 -9.79 8.05 18.75
CA HIS A 141 -10.29 6.72 18.40
C HIS A 141 -9.76 5.65 19.36
N ILE A 142 -10.47 4.53 19.47
CA ILE A 142 -10.12 3.43 20.40
C ILE A 142 -8.87 2.64 19.99
N LEU A 143 -8.41 2.82 18.75
CA LEU A 143 -7.23 2.21 18.16
C LEU A 143 -6.36 3.31 17.53
N PRO A 144 -5.06 3.05 17.31
CA PRO A 144 -4.22 3.94 16.49
C PRO A 144 -4.90 4.24 15.16
N THR A 145 -5.30 5.49 14.96
CA THR A 145 -6.07 5.92 13.79
C THR A 145 -5.47 7.15 13.18
N VAL A 146 -5.26 7.13 11.87
CA VAL A 146 -4.92 8.31 11.09
C VAL A 146 -6.10 8.68 10.20
N ARG A 147 -6.52 9.94 10.27
CA ARG A 147 -7.48 10.53 9.34
C ARG A 147 -6.72 11.17 8.20
N VAL A 148 -6.98 10.72 6.97
CA VAL A 148 -6.30 11.22 5.77
C VAL A 148 -7.27 12.02 4.93
N GLY A 149 -6.78 13.14 4.36
CA GLY A 149 -7.60 14.03 3.55
C GLY A 149 -8.10 13.34 2.30
N ASP A 150 -9.27 13.74 1.84
CA ASP A 150 -9.63 13.50 0.45
C ASP A 150 -8.66 14.34 -0.38
N THR A 151 -7.72 13.69 -1.06
CA THR A 151 -6.90 14.38 -2.05
C THR A 151 -7.86 14.83 -3.13
N ALA A 152 -8.14 16.13 -3.18
CA ALA A 152 -9.20 16.77 -3.96
C ALA A 152 -9.14 16.57 -5.49
N ASP A 153 -8.40 15.57 -6.02
CA ASP A 153 -8.39 15.18 -7.42
C ASP A 153 -8.22 13.65 -7.67
N ALA A 154 -8.26 12.78 -6.65
CA ALA A 154 -8.28 11.34 -6.88
C ALA A 154 -8.86 10.60 -5.68
N ALA A 155 -9.95 9.86 -5.90
CA ALA A 155 -10.41 8.85 -4.93
C ALA A 155 -9.24 7.91 -4.63
N PHE A 156 -8.72 7.95 -3.40
CA PHE A 156 -7.63 7.08 -2.95
C PHE A 156 -8.01 5.62 -3.17
N GLN A 157 -7.31 4.95 -4.08
CA GLN A 157 -7.47 3.52 -4.31
C GLN A 157 -6.37 2.78 -3.56
N ALA A 158 -6.67 1.60 -3.02
CA ALA A 158 -5.64 0.73 -2.44
C ALA A 158 -4.46 0.48 -3.40
N GLY A 159 -4.70 0.57 -4.71
CA GLY A 159 -3.69 0.49 -5.76
C GLY A 159 -2.69 1.65 -5.82
N ASP A 160 -2.97 2.80 -5.19
CA ASP A 160 -2.08 3.97 -5.19
C ASP A 160 -0.92 3.84 -4.20
N LEU A 161 -1.02 2.91 -3.26
CA LEU A 161 0.08 2.58 -2.34
C LEU A 161 1.27 2.04 -3.11
N ASN A 162 2.48 2.44 -2.72
CA ASN A 162 3.71 1.82 -3.23
C ASN A 162 3.95 0.44 -2.62
N TYR A 163 3.04 -0.48 -2.90
CA TYR A 163 3.01 -1.84 -2.40
C TYR A 163 3.46 -2.82 -3.49
N PRO A 164 4.14 -3.94 -3.15
CA PRO A 164 4.62 -4.95 -4.10
C PRO A 164 3.51 -5.82 -4.74
N SER A 165 2.31 -5.26 -4.92
CA SER A 165 1.20 -5.87 -5.64
C SER A 165 0.27 -4.81 -6.20
N PHE A 166 -0.55 -5.22 -7.18
CA PHE A 166 -1.58 -4.37 -7.77
C PHE A 166 -2.97 -4.98 -7.53
N ALA A 167 -3.85 -4.20 -6.90
CA ALA A 167 -5.27 -4.50 -6.78
C ALA A 167 -6.02 -3.50 -7.67
N VAL A 168 -6.63 -4.00 -8.74
CA VAL A 168 -7.27 -3.20 -9.79
C VAL A 168 -8.77 -3.45 -9.73
N ASN A 169 -9.57 -2.42 -9.47
CA ASN A 169 -11.03 -2.56 -9.37
C ASN A 169 -11.72 -1.62 -10.37
N PHE A 170 -12.28 -2.18 -11.44
CA PHE A 170 -13.06 -1.44 -12.42
C PHE A 170 -14.51 -1.27 -11.94
N LYS A 171 -14.93 -0.03 -11.67
CA LYS A 171 -16.30 0.29 -11.25
C LYS A 171 -17.25 0.49 -12.44
N GLY A 172 -18.54 0.23 -12.22
CA GLY A 172 -19.65 0.67 -13.08
C GLY A 172 -19.82 -0.04 -14.42
N GLY A 173 -19.27 -1.25 -14.59
CA GLY A 173 -19.33 -1.96 -15.86
C GLY A 173 -18.73 -1.17 -17.04
N VAL A 174 -17.90 -0.16 -16.76
CA VAL A 174 -17.35 0.75 -17.75
C VAL A 174 -16.44 -0.05 -18.67
N GLN A 175 -16.94 -0.30 -19.88
CA GLN A 175 -16.08 -0.78 -20.96
C GLN A 175 -15.01 0.28 -21.22
N ASN A 176 -13.75 -0.13 -21.24
CA ASN A 176 -12.58 0.74 -21.44
C ASN A 176 -12.24 1.67 -20.26
N GLY A 177 -12.65 1.33 -19.04
CA GLY A 177 -12.11 1.97 -17.85
C GLY A 177 -10.57 1.86 -17.82
N SER A 178 -9.89 2.96 -17.49
CA SER A 178 -8.43 3.03 -17.39
C SER A 178 -8.03 3.44 -15.99
N LEU A 179 -7.17 2.65 -15.35
CA LEU A 179 -6.60 2.91 -14.03
C LEU A 179 -5.09 2.98 -14.13
N GLU A 180 -4.48 4.04 -13.60
CA GLU A 180 -3.03 4.22 -13.61
C GLU A 180 -2.48 4.24 -12.19
N TYR A 181 -1.44 3.45 -11.95
CA TYR A 181 -0.74 3.40 -10.66
C TYR A 181 0.73 3.73 -10.85
N THR A 182 1.29 4.50 -9.92
CA THR A 182 2.72 4.78 -9.86
C THR A 182 3.37 3.90 -8.78
N ARG A 183 4.56 3.38 -9.08
CA ARG A 183 5.40 2.64 -8.13
C ARG A 183 6.80 3.22 -8.13
N THR A 184 7.45 3.18 -6.97
CA THR A 184 8.84 3.58 -6.78
C THR A 184 9.62 2.43 -6.21
N VAL A 185 10.70 2.05 -6.89
CA VAL A 185 11.57 0.96 -6.47
C VAL A 185 12.96 1.51 -6.16
N THR A 186 13.53 1.01 -5.07
CA THR A 186 14.89 1.31 -4.62
C THR A 186 15.77 0.11 -4.96
N ASN A 187 16.89 0.33 -5.64
CA ASN A 187 17.89 -0.70 -5.84
C ASN A 187 18.61 -1.02 -4.53
N VAL A 188 18.51 -2.26 -4.05
CA VAL A 188 19.30 -2.74 -2.90
C VAL A 188 20.29 -3.84 -3.31
N GLY A 189 20.34 -4.17 -4.60
CA GLY A 189 21.30 -5.09 -5.19
C GLY A 189 22.50 -4.38 -5.82
N THR A 190 23.00 -4.91 -6.93
CA THR A 190 24.22 -4.40 -7.59
C THR A 190 24.04 -2.96 -8.11
N PRO A 191 25.06 -2.09 -7.95
CA PRO A 191 24.96 -0.66 -8.27
C PRO A 191 24.64 -0.40 -9.74
N THR A 192 25.23 -1.15 -10.67
CA THR A 192 24.97 -1.04 -12.11
C THR A 192 24.09 -2.19 -12.58
N SER A 193 22.77 -1.99 -12.58
CA SER A 193 21.78 -3.02 -12.92
C SER A 193 20.66 -2.45 -13.78
N SER A 194 20.25 -3.20 -14.81
CA SER A 194 19.20 -2.78 -15.73
C SER A 194 18.13 -3.87 -15.82
N TYR A 195 16.94 -3.56 -15.31
CA TYR A 195 15.82 -4.49 -15.22
C TYR A 195 14.86 -4.24 -16.37
N THR A 196 14.46 -5.31 -17.07
CA THR A 196 13.43 -5.24 -18.12
C THR A 196 12.13 -5.83 -17.61
N VAL A 197 11.02 -5.14 -17.87
CA VAL A 197 9.71 -5.62 -17.43
C VAL A 197 9.22 -6.80 -18.27
N LYS A 198 8.66 -7.80 -17.60
CA LYS A 198 7.84 -8.87 -18.18
C LYS A 198 6.48 -8.87 -17.50
N VAL A 199 5.41 -9.05 -18.28
CA VAL A 199 4.04 -9.02 -17.75
C VAL A 199 3.29 -10.28 -18.15
N GLU A 200 2.78 -11.00 -17.16
CA GLU A 200 1.75 -12.02 -17.31
C GLU A 200 0.39 -11.31 -17.22
N VAL A 201 -0.21 -11.04 -18.38
CA VAL A 201 -1.40 -10.18 -18.48
C VAL A 201 -2.64 -10.91 -17.93
N PRO A 202 -3.36 -10.36 -16.94
CA PRO A 202 -4.64 -10.91 -16.52
C PRO A 202 -5.67 -10.90 -17.66
N ASN A 203 -6.49 -11.94 -17.74
CA ASN A 203 -7.57 -12.05 -18.71
C ASN A 203 -8.51 -10.85 -18.66
N GLY A 204 -8.83 -10.27 -19.83
CA GLY A 204 -9.78 -9.16 -19.94
C GLY A 204 -9.20 -7.78 -19.62
N VAL A 205 -7.87 -7.64 -19.46
CA VAL A 205 -7.21 -6.35 -19.21
C VAL A 205 -6.03 -6.17 -20.15
N LEU A 206 -5.73 -4.92 -20.55
CA LEU A 206 -4.44 -4.54 -21.10
C LEU A 206 -3.59 -3.93 -19.99
N VAL A 207 -2.32 -4.33 -19.90
CA VAL A 207 -1.36 -3.79 -18.93
C VAL A 207 -0.26 -3.09 -19.70
N ILE A 208 -0.07 -1.80 -19.44
CA ILE A 208 0.93 -0.94 -20.08
C ILE A 208 1.89 -0.46 -18.98
N VAL A 209 3.19 -0.63 -19.19
CA VAL A 209 4.22 -0.23 -18.22
C VAL A 209 5.18 0.76 -18.86
N ASN A 210 5.45 1.87 -18.18
CA ASN A 210 6.38 2.90 -18.63
C ASN A 210 7.27 3.40 -17.47
N PRO A 211 8.61 3.41 -17.61
CA PRO A 211 9.39 2.86 -18.73
C PRO A 211 9.37 1.32 -18.77
N LYS A 212 9.78 0.72 -19.89
CA LYS A 212 9.94 -0.75 -20.00
C LYS A 212 11.23 -1.28 -19.35
N THR A 213 12.16 -0.38 -19.06
CA THR A 213 13.47 -0.69 -18.47
C THR A 213 13.79 0.30 -17.35
N LEU A 214 14.29 -0.21 -16.22
CA LEU A 214 14.79 0.59 -15.11
C LEU A 214 16.29 0.35 -14.96
N SER A 215 17.09 1.40 -15.13
CA SER A 215 18.56 1.34 -15.05
C SER A 215 19.08 2.09 -13.84
N PHE A 216 19.62 1.35 -12.88
CA PHE A 216 20.25 1.88 -11.68
C PHE A 216 21.76 1.93 -11.85
N ASN A 217 22.37 2.96 -11.27
CA ASN A 217 23.81 3.24 -11.32
C ASN A 217 24.46 3.25 -9.93
N LYS A 218 23.66 3.17 -8.85
CA LYS A 218 24.13 3.05 -7.47
C LYS A 218 23.13 2.26 -6.61
N VAL A 219 23.64 1.69 -5.52
CA VAL A 219 22.81 1.12 -4.45
C VAL A 219 22.05 2.26 -3.76
N GLY A 220 20.81 2.01 -3.35
CA GLY A 220 19.90 2.99 -2.76
C GLY A 220 19.27 3.96 -3.75
N GLN A 221 19.59 3.90 -5.06
CA GLN A 221 18.92 4.72 -6.06
C GLN A 221 17.46 4.32 -6.20
N LYS A 222 16.59 5.33 -6.25
CA LYS A 222 15.15 5.18 -6.47
C LYS A 222 14.78 5.54 -7.89
N LEU A 223 13.92 4.74 -8.50
CA LEU A 223 13.31 5.02 -9.79
C LEU A 223 11.82 4.71 -9.73
N SER A 224 11.03 5.50 -10.44
CA SER A 224 9.58 5.33 -10.51
C SER A 224 9.16 4.82 -11.88
N TYR A 225 8.10 4.01 -11.90
CA TYR A 225 7.44 3.55 -13.11
C TYR A 225 5.93 3.65 -12.95
N LYS A 226 5.25 3.78 -14.08
CA LYS A 226 3.79 3.82 -14.19
C LYS A 226 3.27 2.52 -14.79
N VAL A 227 2.16 2.06 -14.24
CA VAL A 227 1.41 0.91 -14.76
C VAL A 227 -0.02 1.34 -15.02
N THR A 228 -0.45 1.24 -16.28
CA THR A 228 -1.80 1.55 -16.71
C THR A 228 -2.54 0.25 -17.04
N PHE A 229 -3.70 0.07 -16.42
CA PHE A 229 -4.61 -1.05 -16.60
C PHE A 229 -5.85 -0.58 -17.37
N VAL A 230 -6.09 -1.14 -18.55
CA VAL A 230 -7.27 -0.83 -19.35
C VAL A 230 -8.18 -2.05 -19.40
N GLY A 231 -9.37 -1.93 -18.84
CA GLY A 231 -10.37 -3.00 -18.82
C GLY A 231 -10.98 -3.22 -20.20
N LYS A 232 -10.94 -4.44 -20.72
CA LYS A 232 -11.69 -4.84 -21.92
C LYS A 232 -13.11 -5.23 -21.53
N SER A 233 -14.06 -5.01 -22.44
CA SER A 233 -15.46 -5.42 -22.29
C SER A 233 -15.61 -6.85 -21.76
N ARG A 234 -16.19 -7.01 -20.57
CA ARG A 234 -16.54 -8.32 -19.99
C ARG A 234 -17.84 -8.18 -19.20
N ARG A 235 -18.76 -9.12 -19.38
CA ARG A 235 -20.06 -9.21 -18.67
C ARG A 235 -19.95 -9.97 -17.33
N SER A 236 -18.76 -10.13 -16.77
CA SER A 236 -18.54 -11.11 -15.69
C SER A 236 -18.13 -10.47 -14.37
N SER A 237 -18.69 -11.01 -13.28
CA SER A 237 -18.29 -10.82 -11.88
C SER A 237 -16.99 -11.55 -11.50
N ASP A 238 -16.30 -12.17 -12.47
CA ASP A 238 -15.09 -12.96 -12.20
C ASP A 238 -13.89 -12.09 -11.85
N SER A 239 -13.07 -12.55 -10.91
CA SER A 239 -11.72 -12.02 -10.71
C SER A 239 -10.74 -12.56 -11.77
N SER A 240 -9.68 -11.82 -12.07
CA SER A 240 -8.57 -12.28 -12.90
C SER A 240 -7.22 -11.98 -12.28
N PHE A 241 -6.25 -12.87 -12.49
CA PHE A 241 -4.91 -12.76 -11.90
C PHE A 241 -3.81 -12.75 -12.96
N GLY A 242 -2.70 -12.11 -12.63
CA GLY A 242 -1.49 -12.03 -13.45
C GLY A 242 -0.31 -11.53 -12.64
N SER A 243 0.75 -11.08 -13.30
CA SER A 243 1.91 -10.52 -12.61
C SER A 243 2.76 -9.58 -13.46
N LEU A 244 3.49 -8.70 -12.80
CA LEU A 244 4.54 -7.86 -13.37
C LEU A 244 5.87 -8.27 -12.74
N SER A 245 6.87 -8.58 -13.55
CA SER A 245 8.20 -8.97 -13.09
C SER A 245 9.29 -8.09 -13.69
N TRP A 246 10.15 -7.52 -12.85
CA TRP A 246 11.37 -6.85 -13.27
C TRP A 246 12.51 -7.86 -13.33
N VAL A 247 13.03 -8.13 -14.53
CA VAL A 247 14.02 -9.19 -14.78
C VAL A 247 15.39 -8.59 -15.06
N TYR A 248 16.41 -9.07 -14.33
CA TYR A 248 17.82 -8.76 -14.52
C TYR A 248 18.65 -10.06 -14.48
N GLY A 249 19.08 -10.54 -15.65
CA GLY A 249 19.76 -11.83 -15.77
C GLY A 249 18.91 -12.98 -15.24
N LYS A 250 19.41 -13.68 -14.22
CA LYS A 250 18.70 -14.77 -13.52
C LYS A 250 17.73 -14.28 -12.43
N TYR A 251 17.81 -13.00 -12.04
CA TYR A 251 17.03 -12.43 -10.96
C TYR A 251 15.71 -11.84 -11.49
N SER A 252 14.64 -11.98 -10.70
CA SER A 252 13.31 -11.50 -11.05
C SER A 252 12.58 -11.01 -9.81
N VAL A 253 12.12 -9.75 -9.83
CA VAL A 253 11.29 -9.17 -8.76
C VAL A 253 9.85 -9.13 -9.25
N ARG A 254 8.97 -9.93 -8.65
CA ARG A 254 7.59 -10.16 -9.11
C ARG A 254 6.56 -9.46 -8.20
N SER A 255 5.67 -8.68 -8.81
CA SER A 255 4.46 -8.14 -8.21
C SER A 255 3.21 -8.87 -8.73
N PRO A 256 2.40 -9.52 -7.88
CA PRO A 256 1.11 -10.06 -8.27
C PRO A 256 0.13 -8.96 -8.69
N ILE A 257 -0.75 -9.28 -9.64
CA ILE A 257 -1.84 -8.42 -10.11
C ILE A 257 -3.15 -9.17 -9.90
N ALA A 258 -4.11 -8.55 -9.20
CA ALA A 258 -5.48 -9.02 -9.06
C ALA A 258 -6.44 -7.96 -9.64
N VAL A 259 -7.37 -8.40 -10.49
CA VAL A 259 -8.35 -7.54 -11.16
C VAL A 259 -9.76 -7.99 -10.81
N THR A 260 -10.62 -7.04 -10.44
CA THR A 260 -12.05 -7.23 -10.24
C THR A 260 -12.87 -6.23 -11.07
N TRP A 261 -14.10 -6.62 -11.40
CA TRP A 261 -15.09 -5.75 -12.05
C TRP A 261 -16.32 -5.64 -11.16
N GLN A 262 -16.57 -4.46 -10.62
CA GLN A 262 -17.74 -4.19 -9.80
C GLN A 262 -18.91 -3.77 -10.68
N GLN A 263 -20.01 -4.53 -10.61
CA GLN A 263 -21.26 -4.18 -11.28
C GLN A 263 -22.00 -3.16 -10.41
N ASP A 264 -22.51 -2.07 -11.00
CA ASP A 264 -23.40 -1.16 -10.27
C ASP A 264 -24.68 -1.93 -9.94
N SER A 265 -24.97 -2.11 -8.65
CA SER A 265 -26.28 -2.57 -8.20
C SER A 265 -27.31 -1.50 -8.62
N PRO A 266 -28.40 -1.83 -9.32
CA PRO A 266 -29.44 -0.86 -9.60
C PRO A 266 -29.97 -0.35 -8.26
N THR A 267 -29.85 0.96 -8.03
CA THR A 267 -30.56 1.65 -6.96
C THR A 267 -32.05 1.32 -7.10
N PRO A 268 -32.71 0.70 -6.11
CA PRO A 268 -34.15 0.54 -6.18
C PRO A 268 -34.76 1.94 -6.13
N LEU A 269 -35.24 2.41 -7.28
CA LEU A 269 -36.16 3.54 -7.38
C LEU A 269 -37.44 3.13 -6.66
N LEU A 270 -37.55 3.44 -5.37
CA LEU A 270 -38.84 3.46 -4.68
C LEU A 270 -39.63 4.64 -5.26
N LEU A 271 -40.44 4.37 -6.29
CA LEU A 271 -41.54 5.26 -6.65
C LEU A 271 -42.57 5.18 -5.50
N PHE A 272 -42.62 6.20 -4.66
CA PHE A 272 -43.84 6.50 -3.92
C PHE A 272 -44.80 7.15 -4.90
N THR A 273 -45.75 6.38 -5.42
CA THR A 273 -47.00 6.96 -5.94
C THR A 273 -47.90 7.24 -4.74
N LEU A 274 -48.17 8.52 -4.50
CA LEU A 274 -49.23 9.01 -3.60
C LEU A 274 -50.62 8.57 -4.10
#